data_AF-A0A835R8X0-F1
#
_entry.id   AF-A0A835R8X0-F1
#
_cell.length_a   1.000
_cell.length_b   1.000
_cell.length_c   1.000
_cell.angle_alpha   90.00
_cell.angle_beta   90.00
_cell.angle_gamma   90.00
#
_symmetry.space_group_name_H-M   'P 1'
#
loop_
_entity.id
_entity.type
_entity.pdbx_description
1 polymer ?
#
loop_
_entity_poly.entity_id
_entity_poly.type
_entity_poly.pdbx_seq_one_letter_code
_entity_poly.pdbx_strand_id
1 'polypeptide(L)'
;MYEIEGQWDRTVLMKDVQSGDTVELYDAGEAISKLSTPLVKNPEEMKPTESAMVWGEVSKAILLGNWDKAREEKRKVEERERMLRKERNCRDDWVPKHFRISLNKEG
;
A
#
# COMPACT_ATOMS: atom_id res chain seq x y z
N MET A 1 -25.92 21.40 -7.73
CA MET A 1 -25.29 20.18 -8.29
C MET A 1 -23.95 20.61 -8.82
N TYR A 2 -22.89 19.84 -8.59
CA TYR A 2 -21.54 20.18 -9.02
C TYR A 2 -21.02 19.14 -10.00
N GLU A 3 -20.29 19.60 -11.00
CA GLU A 3 -19.51 18.76 -11.90
C GLU A 3 -18.05 18.84 -11.47
N ILE A 4 -17.37 17.68 -11.40
CA ILE A 4 -15.97 17.59 -11.04
C ILE A 4 -15.21 17.10 -12.27
N GLU A 5 -14.21 17.86 -12.68
CA GLU A 5 -13.38 17.56 -13.85
C GLU A 5 -11.90 17.80 -13.57
N GLY A 6 -11.04 17.35 -14.49
CA GLY A 6 -9.59 17.51 -14.37
C GLY A 6 -8.84 16.20 -14.14
N GLN A 7 -7.66 16.30 -13.54
CA GLN A 7 -6.74 15.17 -13.34
C GLN A 7 -6.38 15.08 -11.86
N TRP A 8 -6.60 13.90 -11.26
CA TRP A 8 -6.36 13.67 -9.84
C TRP A 8 -4.88 13.78 -9.44
N ASP A 9 -3.95 13.63 -10.39
CA ASP A 9 -2.51 13.79 -10.21
C ASP A 9 -2.01 15.21 -10.57
N ARG A 10 -2.93 16.12 -10.92
CA ARG A 10 -2.67 17.54 -11.20
C ARG A 10 -3.76 18.38 -10.54
N THR A 11 -4.55 19.09 -11.33
CA THR A 11 -5.59 19.99 -10.85
C THR A 11 -6.96 19.37 -11.09
N VAL A 12 -7.80 19.41 -10.06
CA VAL A 12 -9.21 19.07 -10.11
C VAL A 12 -10.03 20.34 -9.95
N LEU A 13 -10.97 20.55 -10.85
CA LEU A 13 -11.89 21.68 -10.85
C LEU A 13 -13.28 21.23 -10.42
N MET A 14 -13.99 22.12 -9.74
CA MET A 14 -15.38 21.96 -9.37
C MET A 14 -16.19 23.08 -10.02
N LYS A 15 -17.20 22.70 -10.79
CA LYS A 15 -18.09 23.61 -11.50
C LYS A 15 -19.49 23.56 -10.92
N ASP A 16 -20.04 24.71 -10.55
CA ASP A 16 -21.45 24.83 -10.18
C ASP A 16 -22.31 24.79 -11.45
N VAL A 17 -23.23 23.82 -11.52
CA VAL A 17 -24.09 23.62 -12.70
C VAL A 17 -25.12 24.76 -12.87
N GLN A 18 -25.49 25.46 -11.78
CA GLN A 18 -26.48 26.52 -11.83
C GLN A 18 -25.88 27.87 -12.26
N SER A 19 -24.74 28.27 -11.69
CA SER A 19 -24.10 29.54 -12.04
C SER A 19 -23.11 29.42 -13.20
N GLY A 20 -22.60 28.21 -13.47
CA GLY A 20 -21.53 27.97 -14.44
C GLY A 20 -20.13 28.32 -13.90
N ASP A 21 -20.04 28.82 -12.67
CA ASP A 21 -18.78 29.18 -12.02
C ASP A 21 -17.92 27.95 -11.80
N THR A 22 -16.62 28.09 -12.06
CA THR A 22 -15.63 27.02 -11.90
C THR A 22 -14.57 27.47 -10.92
N VAL A 23 -14.28 26.63 -9.93
CA VAL A 23 -13.25 26.85 -8.91
C VAL A 23 -12.28 25.68 -8.86
N GLU A 24 -11.05 25.94 -8.43
CA GLU A 24 -10.10 24.89 -8.13
C GLU A 24 -10.51 24.16 -6.84
N LEU A 25 -10.71 22.84 -6.94
CA LEU A 25 -11.06 21.98 -5.81
C LEU A 25 -9.82 21.38 -5.16
N TYR A 26 -8.82 21.04 -5.97
CA TYR A 26 -7.61 20.35 -5.52
C TYR A 26 -6.46 20.57 -6.49
N ASP A 27 -5.28 20.84 -5.93
CA ASP A 27 -3.99 20.83 -6.63
C ASP A 27 -3.07 19.77 -6.02
N ALA A 28 -2.65 18.81 -6.85
CA ALA A 28 -1.79 17.70 -6.43
C ALA A 28 -0.40 18.16 -6.01
N GLY A 29 0.15 19.19 -6.66
CA GLY A 29 1.47 19.73 -6.33
C GLY A 29 1.47 20.33 -4.93
N GLU A 30 0.47 21.15 -4.62
CA GLU A 30 0.26 21.72 -3.30
C GLU A 30 0.02 20.61 -2.26
N ALA A 31 -0.85 19.65 -2.54
CA ALA A 31 -1.13 18.54 -1.64
C ALA A 31 0.12 17.72 -1.33
N ILE A 32 0.91 17.35 -2.35
CA ILE A 32 2.15 16.58 -2.20
C ILE A 32 3.18 17.36 -1.38
N SER A 33 3.31 18.67 -1.60
CA SER A 33 4.26 19.52 -0.85
C SER A 33 3.98 19.56 0.66
N LYS A 34 2.73 19.30 1.06
CA LYS A 34 2.29 19.27 2.46
C LYS A 34 2.31 17.88 3.08
N LEU A 35 2.64 16.83 2.31
CA LEU A 35 2.69 15.46 2.84
C LEU A 35 3.86 15.29 3.80
N SER A 36 3.58 14.65 4.93
CA SER A 36 4.60 14.22 5.88
C SER A 36 4.79 12.71 5.75
N THR A 37 6.03 12.27 5.58
CA THR A 37 6.37 10.85 5.54
C THR A 37 6.10 10.22 6.90
N PRO A 38 5.33 9.12 6.98
CA PRO A 38 5.06 8.46 8.24
C PRO A 38 6.35 7.95 8.88
N LEU A 39 6.48 8.14 10.20
CA LEU A 39 7.62 7.64 10.96
C LEU A 39 7.50 6.14 11.19
N VAL A 40 8.56 5.40 10.86
CA VAL A 40 8.68 3.96 11.10
C VAL A 40 9.81 3.74 12.11
N LYS A 41 9.68 2.74 12.97
CA LYS A 41 10.71 2.39 13.96
C LYS A 41 11.98 1.87 13.30
N ASN A 42 13.08 1.86 14.06
CA ASN A 42 14.31 1.22 13.63
C ASN A 42 14.09 -0.28 13.36
N PRO A 43 14.77 -0.87 12.37
CA PRO A 43 14.62 -2.28 12.01
C PRO A 43 14.76 -3.25 13.19
N GLU A 44 15.62 -2.95 14.15
CA GLU A 44 15.86 -3.76 15.36
C GLU A 44 14.63 -3.86 16.28
N GLU A 45 13.74 -2.87 16.23
CA GLU A 45 12.52 -2.80 17.04
C GLU A 45 11.28 -3.31 16.29
N MET A 46 11.42 -3.61 15.00
CA MET A 46 10.31 -4.06 14.16
C MET A 46 10.14 -5.58 14.23
N LYS A 47 8.90 -6.05 14.10
CA LYS A 47 8.64 -7.48 14.07
C LYS A 47 9.11 -8.08 12.74
N PRO A 48 9.61 -9.33 12.73
CA PRO A 48 10.00 -10.01 11.50
C PRO A 48 8.87 -10.18 10.45
N THR A 49 7.62 -9.95 10.85
CA THR A 49 6.43 -10.04 9.99
C THR A 49 5.97 -8.69 9.44
N GLU A 50 6.63 -7.59 9.81
CA GLU A 50 6.31 -6.26 9.29
C GLU A 50 6.91 -6.05 7.90
N SER A 51 6.20 -5.32 7.03
CA SER A 51 6.55 -5.20 5.61
C SER A 51 7.96 -4.72 5.35
N ALA A 52 8.45 -3.73 6.11
CA ALA A 52 9.81 -3.20 5.96
C ALA A 52 10.88 -4.26 6.25
N MET A 53 10.61 -5.18 7.20
CA MET A 53 11.52 -6.29 7.52
C MET A 53 11.42 -7.41 6.50
N VAL A 54 10.21 -7.80 6.11
CA VAL A 54 9.96 -8.89 5.17
C VAL A 54 10.55 -8.57 3.79
N TRP A 55 10.37 -7.34 3.31
CA TRP A 55 10.78 -6.91 1.98
C TRP A 55 12.11 -6.14 1.96
N GLY A 56 12.76 -5.94 3.10
CA GLY A 56 13.94 -5.06 3.23
C GLY A 56 15.08 -5.39 2.25
N GLU A 57 15.47 -6.65 2.16
CA GLU A 57 16.55 -7.08 1.25
C GLU A 57 16.16 -6.97 -0.24
N VAL A 58 14.88 -7.21 -0.56
CA VAL A 58 14.36 -7.03 -1.93
C VAL A 58 14.41 -5.55 -2.30
N SER A 59 13.88 -4.68 -1.45
CA SER A 59 13.89 -3.23 -1.66
C SER A 59 15.30 -2.68 -1.77
N LYS A 60 16.23 -3.15 -0.92
CA LYS A 60 17.65 -2.77 -0.99
C LYS A 60 18.28 -3.16 -2.33
N ALA A 61 18.02 -4.38 -2.81
CA ALA A 61 18.54 -4.82 -4.10
C ALA A 61 17.95 -4.01 -5.28
N ILE A 62 16.66 -3.66 -5.23
CA ILE A 62 16.01 -2.80 -6.23
C ILE A 62 16.64 -1.40 -6.24
N LEU A 63 16.86 -0.80 -5.07
CA LEU A 63 17.50 0.52 -4.96
C LEU A 63 18.93 0.53 -5.51
N LEU A 64 19.63 -0.60 -5.44
CA LEU A 64 20.96 -0.79 -6.03
C LEU A 64 20.93 -1.20 -7.51
N GLY A 65 19.74 -1.37 -8.11
CA GLY A 65 19.58 -1.85 -9.48
C GLY A 65 20.01 -3.31 -9.71
N ASN A 66 20.21 -4.10 -8.65
CA ASN A 66 20.63 -5.50 -8.75
C ASN A 66 19.40 -6.42 -8.86
N TRP A 67 18.92 -6.59 -10.08
CA TRP A 67 17.70 -7.35 -10.38
C TRP A 67 17.81 -8.84 -10.07
N ASP A 68 18.97 -9.46 -10.27
CA ASP A 68 19.18 -10.88 -9.96
C ASP A 68 19.08 -11.12 -8.46
N LYS A 69 19.72 -10.26 -7.67
CA LYS A 69 19.62 -10.30 -6.20
C LYS A 69 18.19 -10.02 -5.74
N ALA A 70 17.50 -9.04 -6.31
CA ALA A 70 16.11 -8.73 -5.97
C ALA A 70 15.19 -9.94 -6.23
N ARG A 71 15.36 -10.63 -7.37
CA ARG A 71 14.61 -11.85 -7.70
C ARG A 71 14.88 -12.98 -6.71
N GLU A 72 16.14 -13.18 -6.35
CA GLU A 72 16.53 -14.21 -5.39
C GLU A 72 15.95 -13.96 -3.99
N GLU A 73 16.04 -12.74 -3.48
CA GLU A 73 15.47 -12.40 -2.16
C GLU A 73 13.94 -12.47 -2.19
N LYS A 74 13.29 -12.04 -3.28
CA LYS A 74 11.84 -12.20 -3.47
C LYS A 74 11.43 -13.68 -3.41
N ARG A 75 12.18 -14.55 -4.08
CA ARG A 75 11.92 -16.00 -4.09
C ARG A 75 11.96 -16.59 -2.69
N LYS A 76 12.92 -16.16 -1.86
CA LYS A 76 13.02 -16.62 -0.46
C LYS A 76 11.81 -16.23 0.38
N VAL A 77 11.34 -14.99 0.25
CA VAL A 77 10.13 -14.51 0.95
C VAL A 77 8.91 -15.34 0.54
N GLU A 78 8.70 -15.52 -0.77
CA GLU A 78 7.55 -16.25 -1.29
C GLU A 78 7.56 -17.74 -0.94
N GLU A 79 8.73 -18.39 -0.97
CA GLU A 79 8.85 -19.79 -0.57
C GLU A 79 8.60 -19.98 0.92
N ARG A 80 9.11 -19.07 1.78
CA ARG A 80 8.82 -19.09 3.22
C ARG A 80 7.31 -19.01 3.49
N GLU A 81 6.61 -18.08 2.85
CA GLU A 81 5.15 -17.94 3.00
C GLU A 81 4.39 -19.15 2.44
N ARG A 82 4.90 -19.78 1.37
CA ARG A 82 4.34 -21.03 0.82
C ARG A 82 4.47 -22.19 1.80
N MET A 83 5.60 -22.32 2.48
CA MET A 83 5.79 -23.33 3.53
C MET A 83 4.86 -23.06 4.73
N LEU A 84 4.81 -21.82 5.24
CA LEU A 84 3.92 -21.45 6.34
C LEU A 84 2.45 -21.70 6.02
N ARG A 85 2.03 -21.46 4.77
CA ARG A 85 0.68 -21.78 4.32
C ARG A 85 0.40 -23.28 4.36
N LYS A 86 1.33 -24.10 3.87
CA LYS A 86 1.20 -25.58 3.92
C LYS A 86 1.09 -26.07 5.35
N GLU A 87 1.92 -25.56 6.26
CA GLU A 87 1.88 -25.92 7.68
C GLU A 87 0.54 -25.56 8.34
N ARG A 88 0.00 -24.38 8.03
CA ARG A 88 -1.30 -23.93 8.55
C ARG A 88 -2.44 -24.79 8.02
N ASN A 89 -2.47 -25.09 6.73
CA ASN A 89 -3.50 -25.95 6.13
C ASN A 89 -3.54 -27.36 6.76
N CYS A 90 -2.44 -27.82 7.35
CA CYS A 90 -2.39 -29.10 8.07
C CYS A 90 -2.85 -29.01 9.54
N ARG A 91 -3.05 -27.81 10.09
CA ARG A 91 -3.32 -27.58 11.52
C ARG A 91 -4.59 -26.75 11.75
N ASP A 92 -4.58 -25.48 11.34
CA ASP A 92 -5.63 -24.49 11.64
C ASP A 92 -5.79 -23.48 10.50
N ASP A 93 -7.01 -22.96 10.33
CA ASP A 93 -7.31 -21.89 9.39
C ASP A 93 -6.63 -20.56 9.81
N TRP A 94 -6.08 -19.84 8.82
CA TRP A 94 -5.46 -18.55 9.06
C TRP A 94 -6.51 -17.46 9.33
N VAL A 95 -6.35 -16.72 10.43
CA VAL A 95 -7.24 -15.61 10.80
C VAL A 95 -6.44 -14.29 10.83
N PRO A 96 -6.97 -13.19 10.24
CA PRO A 96 -6.33 -11.87 10.31
C PRO A 96 -6.13 -11.40 11.76
N LYS A 97 -4.95 -10.86 12.08
CA LYS A 97 -4.61 -10.43 13.44
C LYS A 97 -5.32 -9.14 13.88
N HIS A 98 -5.55 -8.22 12.94
CA HIS A 98 -6.03 -6.86 13.23
C HIS A 98 -7.40 -6.55 12.62
N PHE A 99 -8.02 -7.52 11.94
CA PHE A 99 -9.27 -7.37 11.21
C PHE A 99 -10.20 -8.54 11.49
N ARG A 100 -11.52 -8.32 11.31
CA ARG A 100 -12.54 -9.36 11.40
C ARG A 100 -13.23 -9.51 10.06
N ILE A 101 -13.54 -10.75 9.69
CA ILE A 101 -14.28 -11.04 8.47
C ILE A 101 -15.76 -10.76 8.75
N SER A 102 -16.37 -9.83 8.00
CA SER A 102 -17.82 -9.62 8.00
C SER A 102 -18.40 -10.17 6.71
N LEU A 103 -19.18 -11.25 6.81
CA LEU A 103 -19.95 -11.78 5.70
C LEU A 103 -21.32 -11.09 5.69
N ASN A 104 -21.65 -10.42 4.59
CA ASN A 104 -23.02 -9.97 4.37
C ASN A 104 -23.89 -11.17 3.98
N LYS A 105 -25.21 -11.06 4.08
CA LYS A 105 -26.16 -12.17 3.81
C LYS A 105 -26.06 -12.75 2.38
N GLU A 106 -25.28 -12.14 1.49
CA GLU A 106 -25.11 -12.54 0.09
C GLU A 106 -23.80 -13.29 -0.19
N GLY A 107 -22.93 -13.49 0.82
CA GLY A 107 -21.68 -14.26 0.69
C GLY A 107 -20.48 -13.45 0.24
#